data_AF-A0A9E3R7R5-F1
#
_entry.id   AF-A0A9E3R7R5-F1
#
_cell.length_a   1.000
_cell.length_b   1.000
_cell.length_c   1.000
_cell.angle_alpha   90.00
_cell.angle_beta   90.00
_cell.angle_gamma   90.00
#
_symmetry.space_group_name_H-M   'P 1'
#
loop_
_entity.id
_entity.type
_entity.pdbx_description
1 polymer ?
#
loop_
_entity_poly.entity_id
_entity_poly.type
_entity_poly.pdbx_seq_one_letter_code
_entity_poly.pdbx_strand_id
1 'polypeptide(L)'
;LLGAVMAARLAAGVRGPFALEASARQARAEGARQWLAAITLPPKARTALLRAFATTADGDPPGVADALEAVTEVTSPHLDRAARSELVRLVTALRAGGSELAGGPERPVE
;
A
#
# COMPACT_ATOMS: atom_id res chain seq x y z
N LEU A 1 6.65 -10.88 3.53
CA LEU A 1 6.89 -9.86 2.48
C LEU A 1 5.76 -9.74 1.48
N LEU A 2 5.23 -10.84 0.92
CA LEU A 2 4.09 -10.78 -0.03
C LEU A 2 2.90 -9.96 0.47
N GLY A 3 2.52 -10.08 1.75
CA GLY A 3 1.43 -9.27 2.33
C GLY A 3 1.69 -7.76 2.26
N ALA A 4 2.92 -7.31 2.56
CA ALA A 4 3.30 -5.91 2.46
C ALA A 4 3.27 -5.41 1.02
N VAL A 5 3.71 -6.23 0.07
CA VAL A 5 3.60 -5.92 -1.37
C VAL A 5 2.14 -5.78 -1.80
N MET A 6 1.25 -6.67 -1.34
CA MET A 6 -0.18 -6.59 -1.62
C MET A 6 -0.79 -5.31 -1.04
N ALA A 7 -0.47 -4.96 0.21
CA ALA A 7 -0.93 -3.72 0.83
C ALA A 7 -0.46 -2.48 0.06
N ALA A 8 0.83 -2.44 -0.31
CA ALA A 8 1.39 -1.34 -1.10
C ALA A 8 0.72 -1.21 -2.48
N ARG A 9 0.46 -2.34 -3.18
CA ARG A 9 -0.23 -2.32 -4.48
C ARG A 9 -1.66 -1.81 -4.38
N LEU A 10 -2.41 -2.20 -3.35
CA LEU A 10 -3.76 -1.70 -3.13
C LEU A 10 -3.76 -0.21 -2.76
N ALA A 11 -2.82 0.20 -1.91
CA ALA A 11 -2.64 1.60 -1.53
C ALA A 11 -2.29 2.49 -2.74
N ALA A 12 -1.41 2.02 -3.63
CA ALA A 12 -1.11 2.72 -4.88
C ALA A 12 -2.34 2.87 -5.78
N GLY A 13 -3.28 1.94 -5.72
CA GLY A 13 -4.57 2.02 -6.44
C GLY A 13 -5.54 3.06 -5.90
N VAL A 14 -5.27 3.71 -4.75
CA VAL A 14 -6.14 4.76 -4.20
C VAL A 14 -5.84 6.11 -4.84
N ARG A 15 -4.56 6.43 -5.11
CA ARG A 15 -4.15 7.78 -5.54
C ARG A 15 -2.96 7.83 -6.51
N GLY A 16 -2.54 6.68 -7.03
CA GLY A 16 -1.42 6.59 -7.98
C GLY A 16 -1.79 7.02 -9.41
N PRO A 17 -0.82 7.01 -10.34
CA PRO A 17 -1.05 7.34 -11.75
C PRO A 17 -2.06 6.39 -12.44
N PHE A 18 -2.29 5.23 -11.82
CA PHE A 18 -3.27 4.23 -12.23
C PHE A 18 -4.27 3.97 -11.11
N ALA A 19 -4.91 5.03 -10.62
CA ALA A 19 -5.95 4.93 -9.60
C ALA A 19 -7.06 3.98 -10.07
N LEU A 20 -7.51 3.13 -9.16
CA LEU A 20 -8.51 2.11 -9.41
C LEU A 20 -9.89 2.65 -9.06
N GLU A 21 -10.88 2.29 -9.88
CA GLU A 21 -12.29 2.48 -9.55
C GLU A 21 -12.66 1.87 -8.19
N ALA A 22 -13.63 2.47 -7.50
CA ALA A 22 -14.01 2.08 -6.14
C ALA A 22 -14.40 0.60 -6.04
N SER A 23 -15.22 0.11 -6.98
CA SER A 23 -15.62 -1.31 -7.06
C SER A 23 -14.42 -2.24 -7.26
N ALA A 24 -13.43 -1.81 -8.06
CA ALA A 24 -12.21 -2.57 -8.31
C ALA A 24 -11.27 -2.58 -7.09
N ARG A 25 -11.27 -1.54 -6.26
CA ARG A 25 -10.56 -1.55 -4.96
C ARG A 25 -11.21 -2.51 -3.98
N GLN A 26 -12.53 -2.44 -3.83
CA GLN A 26 -13.31 -3.32 -2.95
C GLN A 26 -13.11 -4.80 -3.31
N ALA A 27 -13.24 -5.16 -4.59
CA ALA A 27 -13.03 -6.53 -5.06
C ALA A 27 -11.61 -7.05 -4.76
N ARG A 28 -10.59 -6.21 -4.97
CA ARG A 28 -9.21 -6.59 -4.67
C ARG A 28 -8.92 -6.67 -3.17
N ALA A 29 -9.49 -5.79 -2.35
CA ALA A 29 -9.37 -5.83 -0.90
C ALA A 29 -10.04 -7.08 -0.31
N GLU A 30 -11.19 -7.49 -0.85
CA GLU A 30 -11.85 -8.74 -0.49
C GLU A 30 -10.98 -9.96 -0.87
N GLY A 31 -10.49 -10.04 -2.11
CA GLY A 31 -9.60 -11.11 -2.53
C GLY A 31 -8.32 -11.20 -1.68
N ALA A 32 -7.75 -10.06 -1.29
CA ALA A 32 -6.58 -10.00 -0.40
C ALA A 32 -6.91 -10.52 1.02
N ARG A 33 -8.10 -10.22 1.56
CA ARG A 33 -8.55 -10.76 2.86
C ARG A 33 -8.73 -12.27 2.81
N GLN A 34 -9.33 -12.80 1.75
CA GLN A 34 -9.50 -14.25 1.55
C GLN A 34 -8.14 -14.96 1.46
N TRP A 35 -7.21 -14.40 0.67
CA TRP A 35 -5.84 -14.91 0.60
C TRP A 35 -5.14 -14.88 1.96
N LEU A 36 -5.29 -13.79 2.74
CA LEU A 36 -4.69 -13.67 4.07
C LEU A 36 -5.23 -14.72 5.06
N ALA A 37 -6.50 -15.10 4.93
CA ALA A 37 -7.12 -16.15 5.73
C ALA A 37 -6.53 -17.53 5.43
N ALA A 38 -6.08 -17.76 4.19
CA ALA A 38 -5.47 -19.01 3.75
C ALA A 38 -4.00 -19.18 4.17
N ILE A 39 -3.37 -18.16 4.78
CA ILE A 39 -1.97 -18.22 5.21
C ILE A 39 -1.80 -17.94 6.71
N THR A 40 -0.76 -18.50 7.31
CA THR A 40 -0.37 -18.23 8.69
C THR A 40 0.60 -17.05 8.75
N LEU A 41 0.33 -16.10 9.65
CA LEU A 41 1.16 -14.93 9.89
C LEU A 41 1.19 -14.60 11.38
N PRO A 42 2.26 -13.93 11.86
CA PRO A 42 2.27 -13.34 13.19
C PRO A 42 1.03 -12.44 13.40
N PRO A 43 0.35 -12.49 14.56
CA PRO A 43 -0.89 -11.76 14.79
C PRO A 43 -0.80 -10.26 14.51
N LYS A 44 0.31 -9.61 14.91
CA LYS A 44 0.54 -8.18 14.66
C LYS A 44 0.56 -7.85 13.16
N ALA A 45 1.26 -8.67 12.36
CA ALA A 45 1.32 -8.50 10.92
C ALA A 45 -0.06 -8.75 10.27
N ARG A 46 -0.79 -9.77 10.74
CA ARG A 46 -2.16 -10.05 10.27
C ARG A 46 -3.08 -8.86 10.49
N THR A 47 -3.10 -8.29 11.70
CA THR A 47 -3.96 -7.15 12.04
C THR A 47 -3.62 -5.92 11.21
N ALA A 48 -2.33 -5.60 11.05
CA ALA A 48 -1.91 -4.46 10.22
C ALA A 48 -2.34 -4.62 8.76
N LEU A 49 -2.17 -5.82 8.18
CA LEU A 49 -2.55 -6.12 6.81
C LEU A 49 -4.07 -6.07 6.59
N LEU A 50 -4.85 -6.66 7.50
CA LEU A 50 -6.32 -6.58 7.44
C LEU A 50 -6.81 -5.14 7.47
N ARG A 51 -6.23 -4.31 8.35
CA ARG A 51 -6.56 -2.88 8.43
C ARG A 51 -6.21 -2.17 7.12
N ALA A 52 -5.02 -2.39 6.56
CA ALA A 52 -4.61 -1.79 5.30
C ALA A 52 -5.53 -2.20 4.13
N PHE A 53 -5.95 -3.46 4.06
CA PHE A 53 -6.89 -3.89 3.02
C PHE A 53 -8.25 -3.23 3.18
N ALA A 54 -8.78 -3.15 4.40
CA ALA A 54 -10.05 -2.50 4.67
C ALA A 54 -10.02 -1.01 4.28
N THR A 55 -9.02 -0.25 4.73
CA THR A 55 -8.94 1.20 4.44
C THR A 55 -8.78 1.49 2.95
N THR A 56 -8.11 0.61 2.18
CA THR A 56 -8.03 0.78 0.71
C THR A 56 -9.37 0.61 -0.01
N ALA A 57 -10.29 -0.18 0.57
CA ALA A 57 -11.64 -0.34 0.02
C ALA A 57 -12.46 0.94 0.18
N ASP A 58 -12.30 1.64 1.32
CA ASP A 58 -12.99 2.90 1.63
C ASP A 58 -12.46 4.06 0.77
N GLY A 59 -11.20 3.98 0.33
CA GLY A 59 -10.60 4.94 -0.58
C GLY A 59 -10.17 6.26 0.06
N ASP A 60 -10.02 6.30 1.39
CA ASP A 60 -9.54 7.44 2.16
C ASP A 60 -8.00 7.52 2.14
N PRO A 61 -7.36 8.44 1.38
CA PRO A 61 -5.91 8.41 1.22
C PRO A 61 -5.11 8.62 2.52
N PRO A 62 -5.47 9.56 3.43
CA PRO A 62 -4.84 9.67 4.74
C PRO A 62 -4.95 8.38 5.57
N GLY A 63 -6.14 7.79 5.70
CA GLY A 63 -6.33 6.54 6.44
C GLY A 63 -5.58 5.36 5.84
N VAL A 64 -5.42 5.32 4.52
CA VAL A 64 -4.59 4.33 3.81
C VAL A 64 -3.11 4.55 4.10
N ALA A 65 -2.64 5.80 4.14
CA ALA A 65 -1.26 6.13 4.47
C ALA A 65 -0.90 5.64 5.88
N ASP A 66 -1.75 5.92 6.87
CA ASP A 66 -1.53 5.50 8.26
C ASP A 66 -1.54 3.97 8.41
N ALA A 67 -2.44 3.30 7.70
CA ALA A 67 -2.48 1.83 7.70
C ALA A 67 -1.24 1.22 7.03
N LEU A 68 -0.74 1.83 5.95
CA LEU A 68 0.47 1.38 5.26
C LEU A 68 1.74 1.62 6.10
N GLU A 69 1.80 2.72 6.85
CA GLU A 69 2.88 3.00 7.80
C GLU A 69 2.93 1.91 8.89
N ALA A 70 1.78 1.53 9.44
CA ALA A 70 1.70 0.42 10.40
C ALA A 70 2.15 -0.93 9.80
N VAL A 71 1.82 -1.22 8.53
CA VAL A 71 2.34 -2.40 7.82
C VAL A 71 3.86 -2.33 7.66
N THR A 72 4.39 -1.15 7.33
CA THR A 72 5.83 -0.93 7.17
C THR A 72 6.57 -1.18 8.48
N GLU A 73 6.06 -0.66 9.60
CA GLU A 73 6.64 -0.88 10.93
C GLU A 73 6.71 -2.35 11.31
N VAL A 74 5.60 -3.08 11.19
CA VAL A 74 5.57 -4.50 11.58
C VAL A 74 6.34 -5.41 10.63
N THR A 75 6.68 -4.93 9.43
CA THR A 75 7.48 -5.68 8.44
C THR A 75 8.91 -5.17 8.31
N SER A 76 9.28 -4.07 8.96
CA SER A 76 10.60 -3.42 8.90
C SER A 76 11.78 -4.37 9.10
N PRO A 77 11.76 -5.36 10.02
CA PRO A 77 12.86 -6.32 10.17
C PRO A 77 13.13 -7.19 8.93
N HIS A 78 12.18 -7.26 8.01
CA HIS A 78 12.24 -8.05 6.79
C HIS A 78 12.42 -7.21 5.53
N LEU A 79 12.41 -5.88 5.65
CA LEU A 79 12.53 -4.96 4.52
C LEU A 79 13.96 -4.46 4.41
N ASP A 80 14.51 -4.50 3.19
CA ASP A 80 15.75 -3.79 2.91
C ASP A 80 15.51 -2.27 2.90
N ARG A 81 16.61 -1.52 2.75
CA ARG A 81 16.57 -0.05 2.73
C ARG A 81 15.75 0.48 1.54
N ALA A 82 15.84 -0.17 0.38
CA ALA A 82 15.17 0.30 -0.83
C ALA A 82 13.65 0.12 -0.69
N ALA A 83 13.19 -1.05 -0.28
CA ALA A 83 11.78 -1.35 -0.04
C ALA A 83 11.16 -0.40 0.99
N ARG A 84 11.87 -0.10 2.09
CA ARG A 84 11.40 0.90 3.07
C ARG A 84 11.28 2.29 2.44
N SER A 85 12.26 2.71 1.63
CA SER A 85 12.21 3.99 0.95
C SER A 85 11.01 4.10 -0.01
N GLU A 86 10.67 3.03 -0.73
CA GLU A 86 9.49 3.01 -1.61
C GLU A 86 8.19 3.17 -0.83
N LEU A 87 8.05 2.46 0.29
CA LEU A 87 6.87 2.54 1.15
C LEU A 87 6.70 3.93 1.75
N VAL A 88 7.79 4.55 2.21
CA VAL A 88 7.78 5.93 2.71
C VAL A 88 7.33 6.89 1.62
N ARG A 89 7.86 6.78 0.40
CA ARG A 89 7.42 7.61 -0.73
C ARG A 89 5.94 7.46 -1.03
N LEU A 90 5.42 6.24 -1.00
CA LEU A 90 4.00 5.98 -1.22
C LEU A 90 3.12 6.59 -0.10
N VAL A 91 3.53 6.45 1.17
CA VAL A 91 2.86 7.10 2.32
C VAL A 91 2.83 8.62 2.16
N THR A 92 3.96 9.23 1.79
CA THR A 92 4.04 10.66 1.50
C THR A 92 3.10 11.06 0.37
N ALA A 93 3.10 10.34 -0.75
CA ALA A 93 2.22 10.63 -1.89
C ALA A 93 0.73 10.54 -1.56
N LEU A 94 0.33 9.58 -0.72
CA LEU A 94 -1.06 9.44 -0.27
C LEU A 94 -1.53 10.64 0.56
N ARG A 95 -0.64 11.16 1.42
CA ARG A 95 -0.88 12.36 2.24
C ARG A 95 -0.85 13.66 1.43
N ALA A 96 0.00 13.72 0.40
CA ALA A 96 0.37 14.98 -0.25
C ALA A 96 -0.66 15.60 -1.21
N GLY A 97 -1.70 14.89 -1.65
CA GLY A 97 -2.70 15.54 -2.52
C GLY A 97 -2.81 15.05 -3.98
N GLY A 98 -1.91 14.19 -4.45
CA GLY A 98 -2.04 13.50 -5.75
C GLY A 98 -0.90 13.75 -6.74
N SER A 99 -0.84 12.89 -7.78
CA SER A 99 -0.05 12.99 -9.01
C SER A 99 1.50 13.03 -8.95
N GLU A 100 2.15 13.04 -7.78
CA GLU A 100 3.62 13.14 -7.73
C GLU A 100 4.39 11.84 -8.00
N LEU A 101 3.71 10.69 -8.08
CA LEU A 101 4.36 9.40 -8.42
C LEU A 101 4.75 9.27 -9.91
N ALA A 102 4.47 10.28 -10.75
CA ALA A 102 4.84 10.31 -12.16
C ALA A 102 6.19 10.99 -12.45
N GLY A 103 6.77 11.72 -11.50
CA GLY A 103 7.93 12.59 -11.72
C GLY A 103 9.27 11.99 -11.26
N GLY A 104 9.76 10.94 -11.91
CA GLY A 104 11.21 10.76 -12.03
C GLY A 104 11.72 11.79 -13.05
N PRO A 105 12.87 12.47 -12.84
CA PRO A 105 13.36 13.44 -13.82
C PRO A 105 13.56 12.72 -15.15
N GLU A 106 12.79 13.14 -16.18
CA GLU A 106 13.06 12.75 -17.55
C GLU A 106 14.50 13.18 -17.86
N ARG A 107 15.40 12.21 -17.96
CA ARG A 107 16.74 12.48 -18.46
C ARG A 107 16.59 12.87 -19.93
N PRO A 108 17.09 14.04 -20.35
CA PRO A 108 17.10 14.38 -21.77
C PRO A 108 17.90 13.30 -22.50
N VAL A 109 17.27 12.75 -23.54
CA VAL A 109 17.94 11.86 -24.49
C VAL A 109 18.80 12.78 -25.36
N GLU A 110 20.11 12.81 -25.08
CA GLU A 110 21.13 13.29 -26.01
C GLU A 110 21.40 12.24 -27.10
#